data_AF-A0A960Y262-F1
#
_entry.id   AF-A0A960Y262-F1
#
_cell.length_a   1.000
_cell.length_b   1.000
_cell.length_c   1.000
_cell.angle_alpha   90.00
_cell.angle_beta   90.00
_cell.angle_gamma   90.00
#
_symmetry.space_group_name_H-M   'P 1'
#
loop_
_entity.id
_entity.type
_entity.pdbx_description
1 polymer ?
#
loop_
_entity_poly.entity_id
_entity_poly.type
_entity_poly.pdbx_seq_one_letter_code
_entity_poly.pdbx_strand_id
1 'polypeptide(L)'
;MKSNLKKLGLALSFLILLSNCTKDLENTNRTVLPVLSTLFNNRMLLLLKGTYASDNPLEYSELNNGTGQLYVDASGDYLDPAMDTVGLPSVENLPIYIDFGELRIASKYQPVGLEAISSVADSTKFWDFIATERQVYCIPVYSIFENTCTTQSGFLRMTEFFNGTGAQYPSNDPTADARGYIGSQYYHAGVYIRSMVTGFAKENGALLYNTRFDNNDVFGSNIVPRNSYKPGATDADKQTYTPLMFPIFYTVGEGHKDMTIRPGYDPYIIEMRINIKENLMVHSWVNYNGYIQTMVGLSDWRFDHAGQVDMGGNVLLRSRVIYPEYASSLTITGGTRSLVHYYALYREEETDFVNQLPLASTPVKSSTNTIKYIHSGNYRLRCITDANPVDGYPETFVRETTFSVSEDFRQQISVDLTCP
;
A
#
# COMPACT_ATOMS: atom_id res chain seq x y z
N MET A 1 22.48 1.51 -68.32
CA MET A 1 22.05 2.43 -67.23
C MET A 1 20.53 2.72 -67.17
N LYS A 2 19.62 1.81 -67.60
CA LYS A 2 18.15 2.01 -67.44
C LYS A 2 17.46 0.98 -66.51
N SER A 3 18.21 0.02 -65.96
CA SER A 3 17.66 -1.05 -65.10
C SER A 3 17.73 -0.72 -63.59
N ASN A 4 18.68 0.10 -63.16
CA ASN A 4 18.86 0.41 -61.73
C ASN A 4 18.01 1.57 -61.20
N LEU A 5 17.42 2.41 -62.08
CA LEU A 5 16.51 3.49 -61.64
C LEU A 5 15.14 2.96 -61.20
N LYS A 6 14.67 1.84 -61.79
CA LYS A 6 13.38 1.24 -61.42
C LYS A 6 13.41 0.52 -60.06
N LYS A 7 14.57 -0.02 -59.66
CA LYS A 7 14.75 -0.65 -58.35
C LYS A 7 14.88 0.38 -57.22
N LEU A 8 15.49 1.54 -57.51
CA LEU A 8 15.60 2.63 -56.54
C LEU A 8 14.24 3.33 -56.30
N GLY A 9 13.43 3.50 -57.35
CA GLY A 9 12.07 4.04 -57.23
C GLY A 9 11.11 3.14 -56.45
N LEU A 10 11.23 1.81 -56.61
CA LEU A 10 10.37 0.86 -55.87
C LEU A 10 10.74 0.78 -54.39
N ALA A 11 12.05 0.86 -54.06
CA ALA A 11 12.52 0.86 -52.67
C ALA A 11 12.14 2.16 -51.93
N LEU A 12 12.14 3.30 -52.62
CA LEU A 12 11.77 4.59 -52.02
C LEU A 12 10.25 4.72 -51.82
N SER A 13 9.43 4.17 -52.72
CA SER A 13 7.97 4.08 -52.51
C SER A 13 7.57 3.12 -51.38
N PHE A 14 8.34 2.06 -51.13
CA PHE A 14 8.11 1.16 -50.00
C PHE A 14 8.53 1.79 -48.65
N LEU A 15 9.57 2.64 -48.65
CA LEU A 15 9.99 3.37 -47.44
C LEU A 15 9.01 4.50 -47.05
N ILE A 16 8.38 5.16 -48.03
CA ILE A 16 7.39 6.24 -47.77
C ILE A 16 6.04 5.67 -47.33
N LEU A 17 5.70 4.43 -47.72
CA LEU A 17 4.52 3.71 -47.22
C LEU A 17 4.69 3.16 -45.78
N LEU A 18 5.91 3.08 -45.27
CA LEU A 18 6.21 2.68 -43.88
C LEU A 18 6.35 3.87 -42.91
N SER A 19 6.33 5.12 -43.39
CA SER A 19 6.52 6.31 -42.56
C SER A 19 5.25 7.12 -42.29
N ASN A 20 4.06 6.65 -42.68
CA ASN A 20 2.78 7.32 -42.42
C ASN A 20 1.64 6.31 -42.16
N CYS A 21 1.66 5.67 -40.98
CA CYS A 21 0.45 5.08 -40.38
C CYS A 21 0.59 4.97 -38.86
N THR A 22 0.60 6.12 -38.18
CA THR A 22 0.11 6.21 -36.79
C THR A 22 -0.57 7.56 -36.61
N LYS A 23 -1.80 7.66 -37.13
CA LYS A 23 -2.82 8.60 -36.68
C LYS A 23 -4.15 8.10 -37.23
N ASP A 24 -5.03 7.76 -36.30
CA ASP A 24 -6.46 7.50 -36.47
C ASP A 24 -6.86 6.30 -37.36
N LEU A 25 -6.89 5.11 -36.74
CA LEU A 25 -7.96 4.14 -37.01
C LEU A 25 -8.80 3.99 -35.74
N GLU A 26 -9.69 4.96 -35.53
CA GLU A 26 -10.94 4.69 -34.83
C GLU A 26 -11.67 3.54 -35.55
N ASN A 27 -12.23 2.63 -34.75
CA ASN A 27 -13.28 1.69 -35.15
C ASN A 27 -12.98 0.78 -36.35
N THR A 28 -12.45 -0.41 -36.08
CA THR A 28 -12.95 -1.74 -36.52
C THR A 28 -11.81 -2.75 -36.63
N ASN A 29 -11.44 -3.34 -35.49
CA ASN A 29 -11.05 -4.75 -35.39
C ASN A 29 -11.03 -5.13 -33.91
N ARG A 30 -12.23 -5.08 -33.31
CA ARG A 30 -12.53 -5.93 -32.15
C ARG A 30 -12.29 -7.37 -32.59
N THR A 31 -11.44 -8.08 -31.88
CA THR A 31 -11.28 -9.53 -32.03
C THR A 31 -12.66 -10.20 -32.11
N VAL A 32 -12.94 -10.85 -33.25
CA VAL A 32 -14.24 -11.39 -33.68
C VAL A 32 -14.57 -12.74 -33.03
N LEU A 33 -14.10 -13.01 -31.80
CA LEU A 33 -14.51 -14.21 -31.07
C LEU A 33 -14.71 -13.85 -29.59
N PRO A 34 -15.95 -13.63 -29.12
CA PRO A 34 -16.25 -13.77 -27.71
C PRO A 34 -16.20 -15.27 -27.43
N VAL A 35 -15.06 -15.76 -26.96
CA VAL A 35 -15.02 -17.09 -26.32
C VAL A 35 -15.92 -16.95 -25.09
N LEU A 36 -16.84 -17.88 -24.86
CA LEU A 36 -17.75 -17.89 -23.70
C LEU A 36 -17.04 -17.68 -22.33
N SER A 37 -15.72 -17.79 -22.27
CA SER A 37 -14.87 -17.46 -21.12
C SER A 37 -14.68 -15.95 -20.86
N THR A 38 -14.91 -15.06 -21.83
CA THR A 38 -14.87 -13.59 -21.62
C THR A 38 -16.13 -13.04 -20.95
N LEU A 39 -17.16 -13.87 -20.78
CA LEU A 39 -18.44 -13.47 -20.17
C LEU A 39 -18.53 -13.75 -18.66
N PHE A 40 -17.60 -14.51 -18.06
CA PHE A 40 -17.85 -15.08 -16.71
C PHE A 40 -16.72 -15.07 -15.68
N ASN A 41 -15.48 -14.68 -15.97
CA ASN A 41 -14.43 -14.71 -14.93
C ASN A 41 -13.63 -13.41 -14.87
N ASN A 42 -13.84 -12.64 -13.81
CA ASN A 42 -12.77 -11.79 -13.29
C ASN A 42 -11.60 -12.73 -12.92
N ARG A 43 -10.55 -12.75 -13.75
CA ARG A 43 -9.31 -13.52 -13.46
C ARG A 43 -8.52 -12.89 -12.31
N MET A 44 -8.78 -11.61 -12.03
CA MET A 44 -8.10 -10.84 -11.01
C MET A 44 -8.86 -10.86 -9.68
N LEU A 45 -8.15 -11.14 -8.60
CA LEU A 45 -8.56 -10.86 -7.23
C LEU A 45 -7.71 -9.69 -6.69
N LEU A 46 -8.34 -8.57 -6.32
CA LEU A 46 -7.64 -7.47 -5.66
C LEU A 46 -7.77 -7.59 -4.13
N LEU A 47 -6.63 -7.69 -3.45
CA LEU A 47 -6.55 -7.76 -1.99
C LEU A 47 -5.88 -6.50 -1.44
N LEU A 48 -6.56 -5.86 -0.49
CA LEU A 48 -6.03 -4.72 0.25
C LEU A 48 -5.66 -5.18 1.68
N LYS A 49 -4.43 -4.88 2.11
CA LYS A 49 -3.88 -5.27 3.42
C LYS A 49 -3.42 -4.03 4.19
N GLY A 50 -3.67 -4.01 5.49
CA GLY A 50 -3.43 -2.89 6.40
C GLY A 50 -2.31 -3.13 7.41
N THR A 51 -1.48 -4.15 7.18
CA THR A 51 -0.42 -4.59 8.09
C THR A 51 0.94 -4.53 7.44
N TYR A 52 1.98 -4.35 8.25
CA TYR A 52 3.37 -4.46 7.80
C TYR A 52 3.64 -5.87 7.23
N ALA A 53 3.20 -6.90 7.95
CA ALA A 53 3.33 -8.30 7.56
C ALA A 53 2.39 -8.69 6.42
N SER A 54 2.90 -9.49 5.48
CA SER A 54 2.11 -10.10 4.40
C SER A 54 1.31 -11.30 4.86
N ASP A 55 1.88 -12.07 5.80
CA ASP A 55 1.35 -13.34 6.28
C ASP A 55 1.42 -13.38 7.81
N ASN A 56 0.29 -13.71 8.45
CA ASN A 56 0.16 -13.92 9.89
C ASN A 56 0.74 -12.76 10.74
N PRO A 57 0.24 -11.52 10.58
CA PRO A 57 0.65 -10.36 11.38
C PRO A 57 0.48 -10.62 12.88
N LEU A 58 1.08 -9.74 13.68
CA LEU A 58 0.85 -9.72 15.13
C LEU A 58 -0.62 -9.47 15.43
N GLU A 59 -1.14 -10.10 16.49
CA GLU A 59 -2.44 -9.75 17.05
C GLU A 59 -2.39 -8.36 17.70
N TYR A 60 -3.55 -7.72 17.91
CA TYR A 60 -3.57 -6.38 18.54
C TYR A 60 -2.95 -6.36 19.94
N SER A 61 -3.13 -7.44 20.71
CA SER A 61 -2.55 -7.62 22.04
C SER A 61 -1.03 -7.84 22.01
N GLU A 62 -0.47 -8.20 20.85
CA GLU A 62 0.97 -8.44 20.66
C GLU A 62 1.72 -7.16 20.27
N LEU A 63 1.02 -6.10 19.85
CA LEU A 63 1.61 -4.82 19.47
C LEU A 63 2.28 -4.11 20.66
N ASN A 64 3.22 -3.21 20.35
CA ASN A 64 4.03 -2.48 21.33
C ASN A 64 4.62 -3.45 22.38
N ASN A 65 5.39 -4.42 21.86
CA ASN A 65 6.07 -5.46 22.62
C ASN A 65 5.15 -6.26 23.59
N GLY A 66 3.93 -6.58 23.14
CA GLY A 66 2.98 -7.39 23.92
C GLY A 66 2.16 -6.63 24.96
N THR A 67 2.23 -5.29 24.97
CA THR A 67 1.40 -4.48 25.86
C THR A 67 0.00 -4.22 25.30
N GLY A 68 -0.16 -4.34 23.96
CA GLY A 68 -1.39 -3.97 23.26
C GLY A 68 -1.75 -2.49 23.36
N GLN A 69 -0.83 -1.65 23.83
CA GLN A 69 -1.00 -0.20 23.93
C GLN A 69 -0.57 0.47 22.62
N LEU A 70 -1.12 1.65 22.37
CA LEU A 70 -0.66 2.52 21.29
C LEU A 70 0.78 2.98 21.57
N TYR A 71 1.56 3.24 20.53
CA TYR A 71 2.81 3.97 20.69
C TYR A 71 2.48 5.40 21.10
N VAL A 72 3.37 6.01 21.87
CA VAL A 72 3.20 7.38 22.35
C VAL A 72 4.42 8.14 21.87
N ASP A 73 4.18 9.20 21.12
CA ASP A 73 5.25 10.05 20.62
C ASP A 73 6.02 10.71 21.80
N ALA A 74 7.23 11.18 21.53
CA ALA A 74 7.99 11.97 22.47
C ALA A 74 7.19 13.19 22.91
N SER A 75 7.23 13.51 24.21
CA SER A 75 6.58 14.71 24.73
C SER A 75 7.45 15.38 25.78
N GLY A 76 7.30 16.71 25.93
CA GLY A 76 7.95 17.47 27.00
C GLY A 76 9.33 18.05 26.67
N ASP A 77 9.87 17.78 25.48
CA ASP A 77 11.04 18.48 24.93
C ASP A 77 10.59 19.52 23.87
N TYR A 78 11.13 20.74 23.94
CA TYR A 78 10.82 21.86 23.01
C TYR A 78 9.33 22.26 22.91
N LEU A 79 8.78 22.33 21.68
CA LEU A 79 7.44 22.79 21.34
C LEU A 79 6.37 21.68 21.46
N ASP A 80 6.76 20.46 21.85
CA ASP A 80 5.81 19.35 21.97
C ASP A 80 5.00 19.42 23.27
N PRO A 81 3.68 19.70 23.19
CA PRO A 81 2.87 19.80 24.39
C PRO A 81 2.69 18.44 25.08
N ALA A 82 2.51 18.44 26.39
CA ALA A 82 2.22 17.20 27.12
C ALA A 82 0.89 16.58 26.63
N MET A 83 0.93 15.30 26.24
CA MET A 83 -0.24 14.56 25.76
C MET A 83 -1.23 14.25 26.90
N ASP A 84 -2.52 14.39 26.60
CA ASP A 84 -3.60 13.92 27.48
C ASP A 84 -4.00 12.48 27.10
N THR A 85 -3.39 11.51 27.77
CA THR A 85 -3.63 10.07 27.58
C THR A 85 -4.71 9.52 28.53
N VAL A 86 -5.40 10.37 29.30
CA VAL A 86 -6.45 9.90 30.21
C VAL A 86 -7.62 9.35 29.40
N GLY A 87 -7.91 8.06 29.60
CA GLY A 87 -8.96 7.33 28.89
C GLY A 87 -8.55 6.81 27.51
N LEU A 88 -7.24 6.83 27.18
CA LEU A 88 -6.72 6.24 25.95
C LEU A 88 -7.05 4.73 25.89
N PRO A 89 -7.73 4.24 24.83
CA PRO A 89 -7.98 2.81 24.66
C PRO A 89 -6.71 2.07 24.24
N SER A 90 -6.68 0.75 24.49
CA SER A 90 -5.72 -0.14 23.82
C SER A 90 -5.94 -0.16 22.30
N VAL A 91 -4.95 -0.64 21.53
CA VAL A 91 -5.07 -0.67 20.06
C VAL A 91 -6.28 -1.50 19.62
N GLU A 92 -6.54 -2.63 20.27
CA GLU A 92 -7.69 -3.50 20.00
C GLU A 92 -9.04 -2.80 20.18
N ASN A 93 -9.13 -1.88 21.15
CA ASN A 93 -10.36 -1.20 21.53
C ASN A 93 -10.48 0.20 20.89
N LEU A 94 -9.49 0.64 20.11
CA LEU A 94 -9.54 1.92 19.42
C LEU A 94 -10.56 1.83 18.28
N PRO A 95 -11.58 2.71 18.25
CA PRO A 95 -12.44 2.82 17.08
C PRO A 95 -11.63 3.29 15.86
N ILE A 96 -11.71 2.58 14.74
CA ILE A 96 -11.06 2.94 13.49
C ILE A 96 -12.08 2.85 12.35
N TYR A 97 -12.20 3.93 11.60
CA TYR A 97 -13.09 4.03 10.44
C TYR A 97 -12.27 4.46 9.23
N ILE A 98 -12.39 3.75 8.11
CA ILE A 98 -11.65 4.05 6.88
C ILE A 98 -12.60 4.06 5.68
N ASP A 99 -12.56 5.14 4.91
CA ASP A 99 -13.31 5.31 3.66
C ASP A 99 -12.31 5.29 2.51
N PHE A 100 -12.23 4.15 1.82
CA PHE A 100 -11.44 4.01 0.60
C PHE A 100 -12.29 4.46 -0.59
N GLY A 101 -11.75 5.40 -1.37
CA GLY A 101 -12.40 5.87 -2.59
C GLY A 101 -12.19 4.90 -3.74
N GLU A 102 -10.93 4.66 -4.07
CA GLU A 102 -10.54 3.88 -5.25
C GLU A 102 -9.10 3.38 -5.14
N LEU A 103 -8.81 2.30 -5.87
CA LEU A 103 -7.49 1.72 -6.04
C LEU A 103 -7.14 1.74 -7.52
N ARG A 104 -5.91 2.19 -7.83
CA ARG A 104 -5.46 2.40 -9.21
C ARG A 104 -4.10 1.78 -9.44
N ILE A 105 -3.83 1.40 -10.68
CA ILE A 105 -2.49 1.00 -11.17
C ILE A 105 -2.17 1.77 -12.44
N ALA A 106 -0.91 1.85 -12.86
CA ALA A 106 -0.57 2.49 -14.13
C ALA A 106 0.57 1.77 -14.85
N SER A 107 0.40 1.61 -16.16
CA SER A 107 1.39 1.07 -17.10
C SER A 107 2.42 2.10 -17.61
N LYS A 108 2.32 3.37 -17.19
CA LYS A 108 3.25 4.43 -17.60
C LYS A 108 4.65 4.18 -17.03
N TYR A 109 5.66 4.27 -17.88
CA TYR A 109 7.06 4.01 -17.53
C TYR A 109 7.65 5.16 -16.70
N GLN A 110 8.51 4.84 -15.72
CA GLN A 110 9.31 5.80 -14.96
C GLN A 110 10.19 6.63 -15.92
N PRO A 111 10.13 7.96 -15.88
CA PRO A 111 10.37 8.69 -14.64
C PRO A 111 9.18 9.55 -14.16
N VAL A 112 7.97 9.28 -14.67
CA VAL A 112 6.82 10.13 -14.38
C VAL A 112 6.21 9.78 -13.02
N GLY A 113 6.44 10.59 -11.99
CA GLY A 113 5.77 10.47 -10.69
C GLY A 113 4.43 11.20 -10.65
N LEU A 114 3.86 11.34 -9.45
CA LEU A 114 2.57 12.03 -9.26
C LEU A 114 2.61 13.51 -9.61
N GLU A 115 3.79 14.12 -9.58
CA GLU A 115 4.03 15.52 -9.93
C GLU A 115 3.63 15.86 -11.38
N ALA A 116 3.54 14.86 -12.26
CA ALA A 116 3.08 15.04 -13.63
C ALA A 116 1.54 15.09 -13.76
N ILE A 117 0.81 14.79 -12.68
CA ILE A 117 -0.65 14.81 -12.65
C ILE A 117 -1.11 16.18 -12.16
N SER A 118 -1.26 17.11 -13.10
CA SER A 118 -1.68 18.49 -12.79
C SER A 118 -3.17 18.76 -13.03
N SER A 119 -3.85 17.85 -13.72
CA SER A 119 -5.25 18.01 -14.11
C SER A 119 -6.02 16.68 -14.09
N VAL A 120 -7.34 16.77 -14.14
CA VAL A 120 -8.22 15.58 -14.30
C VAL A 120 -7.89 14.82 -15.58
N ALA A 121 -7.57 15.54 -16.66
CA ALA A 121 -7.19 14.93 -17.93
C ALA A 121 -5.86 14.15 -17.83
N ASP A 122 -4.89 14.68 -17.08
CA ASP A 122 -3.62 13.99 -16.83
C ASP A 122 -3.84 12.75 -15.97
N SER A 123 -4.68 12.85 -14.94
CA SER A 123 -5.06 11.72 -14.08
C SER A 123 -5.68 10.58 -14.91
N THR A 124 -6.64 10.89 -15.79
CA THR A 124 -7.29 9.88 -16.65
C THR A 124 -6.33 9.25 -17.64
N LYS A 125 -5.29 9.97 -18.08
CA LYS A 125 -4.26 9.43 -18.98
C LYS A 125 -3.22 8.59 -18.25
N PHE A 126 -2.94 8.92 -17.00
CA PHE A 126 -1.91 8.27 -16.20
C PHE A 126 -2.42 6.92 -15.65
N TRP A 127 -3.62 6.91 -15.05
CA TRP A 127 -4.13 5.76 -14.32
C TRP A 127 -4.94 4.78 -15.17
N ASP A 128 -4.71 3.49 -14.93
CA ASP A 128 -5.57 2.39 -15.31
C ASP A 128 -6.53 2.09 -14.13
N PHE A 129 -7.83 2.30 -14.35
CA PHE A 129 -8.86 2.22 -13.31
C PHE A 129 -9.29 0.76 -13.09
N ILE A 130 -8.78 0.14 -12.02
CA ILE A 130 -9.09 -1.26 -11.70
C ILE A 130 -10.15 -1.42 -10.61
N ALA A 131 -10.33 -0.43 -9.74
CA ALA A 131 -11.25 -0.52 -8.61
C ALA A 131 -11.75 0.88 -8.22
N THR A 132 -12.87 1.30 -8.80
CA THR A 132 -13.43 2.65 -8.66
C THR A 132 -14.57 2.73 -7.63
N GLU A 133 -15.00 1.59 -7.09
CA GLU A 133 -16.09 1.55 -6.13
C GLU A 133 -15.60 1.92 -4.73
N ARG A 134 -16.26 2.91 -4.12
CA ARG A 134 -16.03 3.31 -2.72
C ARG A 134 -16.30 2.15 -1.76
N GLN A 135 -15.36 1.87 -0.86
CA GLN A 135 -15.51 0.86 0.19
C GLN A 135 -15.28 1.45 1.59
N VAL A 136 -16.20 1.18 2.51
CA VAL A 136 -16.18 1.67 3.90
C VAL A 136 -15.88 0.53 4.86
N TYR A 137 -14.87 0.74 5.71
CA TYR A 137 -14.34 -0.20 6.69
C TYR A 137 -14.55 0.41 8.08
N CYS A 138 -15.02 -0.37 9.06
CA CYS A 138 -15.24 0.15 10.41
C CYS A 138 -15.10 -0.90 11.50
N ILE A 139 -14.51 -0.51 12.63
CA ILE A 139 -14.61 -1.20 13.92
C ILE A 139 -14.65 -0.13 15.01
N PRO A 140 -15.67 -0.04 15.88
CA PRO A 140 -16.95 -0.72 15.81
C PRO A 140 -17.88 -0.06 14.77
N VAL A 141 -19.17 -0.37 14.81
CA VAL A 141 -20.20 0.27 13.98
C VAL A 141 -20.45 1.70 14.49
N TYR A 142 -20.34 2.71 13.63
CA TYR A 142 -20.47 4.14 14.01
C TYR A 142 -21.91 4.69 14.03
N SER A 143 -22.86 4.02 13.37
CA SER A 143 -24.27 4.44 13.36
C SER A 143 -25.23 3.25 13.24
N ILE A 144 -26.40 3.36 13.85
CA ILE A 144 -27.51 2.39 13.71
C ILE A 144 -28.46 2.73 12.56
N PHE A 145 -28.37 3.94 12.00
CA PHE A 145 -29.18 4.42 10.87
C PHE A 145 -28.26 4.77 9.70
N GLU A 146 -28.61 4.40 8.47
CA GLU A 146 -27.82 4.70 7.25
C GLU A 146 -26.30 4.50 7.43
N ASN A 147 -25.89 3.23 7.53
CA ASN A 147 -24.51 2.87 7.80
C ASN A 147 -23.92 2.08 6.63
N THR A 148 -23.06 2.73 5.84
CA THR A 148 -22.39 2.09 4.69
C THR A 148 -21.49 0.93 5.13
N CYS A 149 -20.87 1.00 6.31
CA CYS A 149 -20.07 -0.11 6.81
C CYS A 149 -20.91 -1.38 7.02
N THR A 150 -22.13 -1.29 7.54
CA THR A 150 -22.99 -2.49 7.68
C THR A 150 -23.41 -3.03 6.32
N THR A 151 -23.83 -2.17 5.40
CA THR A 151 -24.31 -2.60 4.07
C THR A 151 -23.20 -3.19 3.20
N GLN A 152 -21.95 -2.74 3.40
CA GLN A 152 -20.78 -3.22 2.67
C GLN A 152 -19.98 -4.29 3.42
N SER A 153 -20.50 -4.84 4.53
CA SER A 153 -19.77 -5.80 5.38
C SER A 153 -18.39 -5.27 5.83
N GLY A 154 -18.29 -3.97 6.05
CA GLY A 154 -17.06 -3.24 6.39
C GLY A 154 -16.38 -3.72 7.66
N PHE A 155 -17.12 -4.30 8.62
CA PHE A 155 -16.54 -4.95 9.80
C PHE A 155 -15.69 -6.18 9.46
N LEU A 156 -16.23 -7.06 8.60
CA LEU A 156 -15.51 -8.26 8.14
C LEU A 156 -14.29 -7.85 7.33
N ARG A 157 -14.46 -6.88 6.43
CA ARG A 157 -13.36 -6.35 5.62
C ARG A 157 -12.29 -5.67 6.47
N MET A 158 -12.64 -4.94 7.52
CA MET A 158 -11.65 -4.38 8.45
C MET A 158 -10.86 -5.47 9.16
N THR A 159 -11.52 -6.57 9.54
CA THR A 159 -10.85 -7.73 10.13
C THR A 159 -9.88 -8.38 9.14
N GLU A 160 -10.30 -8.62 7.89
CA GLU A 160 -9.47 -9.18 6.82
C GLU A 160 -8.30 -8.26 6.41
N PHE A 161 -8.54 -6.95 6.43
CA PHE A 161 -7.53 -5.93 6.16
C PHE A 161 -6.40 -5.99 7.20
N PHE A 162 -6.71 -6.20 8.48
CA PHE A 162 -5.74 -6.20 9.57
C PHE A 162 -5.23 -7.59 10.02
N ASN A 163 -5.71 -8.68 9.40
CA ASN A 163 -5.25 -10.05 9.71
C ASN A 163 -4.24 -10.62 8.71
N GLY A 164 -3.81 -9.83 7.73
CA GLY A 164 -2.82 -10.21 6.72
C GLY A 164 -3.35 -11.10 5.60
N THR A 165 -4.58 -11.63 5.67
CA THR A 165 -5.23 -12.31 4.53
C THR A 165 -5.52 -11.30 3.42
N GLY A 166 -5.94 -10.09 3.81
CA GLY A 166 -6.31 -9.01 2.92
C GLY A 166 -7.80 -9.02 2.61
N ALA A 167 -8.40 -7.84 2.68
CA ALA A 167 -9.80 -7.64 2.33
C ALA A 167 -9.96 -7.63 0.81
N GLN A 168 -10.94 -8.38 0.31
CA GLN A 168 -11.26 -8.35 -1.11
C GLN A 168 -11.88 -7.00 -1.50
N TYR A 169 -11.27 -6.35 -2.49
CA TYR A 169 -11.77 -5.10 -3.05
C TYR A 169 -12.49 -5.36 -4.39
N PRO A 170 -13.72 -4.85 -4.60
CA PRO A 170 -14.40 -4.97 -5.89
C PRO A 170 -13.59 -4.36 -7.02
N SER A 171 -13.24 -5.17 -8.01
CA SER A 171 -12.28 -4.79 -9.03
C SER A 171 -12.58 -5.42 -10.37
N ASN A 172 -12.17 -4.73 -11.43
CA ASN A 172 -12.16 -5.21 -12.80
C ASN A 172 -10.71 -5.47 -13.22
N ASP A 173 -10.53 -6.54 -13.99
CA ASP A 173 -9.27 -6.82 -14.65
C ASP A 173 -8.83 -5.57 -15.44
N PRO A 174 -7.62 -5.03 -15.20
CA PRO A 174 -7.13 -3.93 -16.02
C PRO A 174 -7.20 -4.36 -17.47
N THR A 175 -7.63 -3.45 -18.33
CA THR A 175 -7.68 -3.71 -19.77
C THR A 175 -6.31 -4.23 -20.17
N ALA A 176 -6.23 -5.53 -20.46
CA ALA A 176 -5.09 -6.10 -21.12
C ALA A 176 -5.14 -5.54 -22.53
N ASP A 177 -4.67 -4.30 -22.71
CA ASP A 177 -4.23 -3.82 -24.00
C ASP A 177 -2.95 -4.60 -24.30
N ALA A 178 -3.14 -5.89 -24.55
CA ALA A 178 -2.16 -6.80 -25.07
C ALA A 178 -1.87 -6.24 -26.45
N ARG A 179 -0.89 -5.34 -26.54
CA ARG A 179 -0.26 -4.92 -27.78
C ARG A 179 0.48 -6.14 -28.35
N GLY A 180 -0.26 -7.16 -28.76
CA GLY A 180 0.22 -8.51 -29.06
C GLY A 180 0.38 -9.41 -27.83
N TYR A 181 0.92 -10.61 -28.07
CA TYR A 181 1.15 -11.73 -27.13
C TYR A 181 2.13 -11.43 -25.96
N ILE A 182 2.31 -10.17 -25.57
CA ILE A 182 3.30 -9.72 -24.59
C ILE A 182 2.53 -9.24 -23.35
N GLY A 183 2.90 -9.72 -22.16
CA GLY A 183 2.30 -9.27 -20.90
C GLY A 183 2.49 -7.77 -20.65
N SER A 184 1.66 -7.20 -19.78
CA SER A 184 1.70 -5.77 -19.44
C SER A 184 2.38 -5.55 -18.09
N GLN A 185 3.43 -4.73 -18.08
CA GLN A 185 4.05 -4.26 -16.85
C GLN A 185 3.32 -3.01 -16.36
N TYR A 186 2.96 -3.01 -15.08
CA TYR A 186 2.51 -1.82 -14.36
C TYR A 186 3.65 -1.30 -13.49
N TYR A 187 3.83 0.00 -13.44
CA TYR A 187 4.93 0.62 -12.69
C TYR A 187 4.44 1.37 -11.47
N HIS A 188 3.15 1.70 -11.38
CA HIS A 188 2.61 2.48 -10.28
C HIS A 188 1.37 1.81 -9.68
N ALA A 189 1.16 2.03 -8.38
CA ALA A 189 -0.08 1.75 -7.67
C ALA A 189 -0.45 2.92 -6.76
N GLY A 190 -1.75 3.14 -6.57
CA GLY A 190 -2.28 4.19 -5.71
C GLY A 190 -3.49 3.71 -4.91
N VAL A 191 -3.49 3.98 -3.61
CA VAL A 191 -4.64 3.78 -2.71
C VAL A 191 -5.17 5.14 -2.27
N TYR A 192 -6.42 5.46 -2.62
CA TYR A 192 -7.03 6.74 -2.29
C TYR A 192 -7.88 6.62 -1.02
N ILE A 193 -7.35 7.13 0.10
CA ILE A 193 -8.07 7.18 1.37
C ILE A 193 -8.80 8.54 1.46
N ARG A 194 -10.13 8.51 1.41
CA ARG A 194 -10.95 9.73 1.48
C ARG A 194 -11.07 10.26 2.90
N SER A 195 -11.17 9.35 3.87
CA SER A 195 -11.24 9.66 5.29
C SER A 195 -10.71 8.48 6.09
N MET A 196 -9.99 8.77 7.16
CA MET A 196 -9.58 7.78 8.14
C MET A 196 -9.72 8.43 9.50
N VAL A 197 -10.63 7.91 10.32
CA VAL A 197 -10.93 8.44 11.64
C VAL A 197 -10.47 7.45 12.70
N THR A 198 -9.74 7.96 13.68
CA THR A 198 -9.39 7.23 14.91
C THR A 198 -10.23 7.78 16.06
N GLY A 199 -10.82 6.88 16.86
CA GLY A 199 -11.82 7.18 17.87
C GLY A 199 -11.31 7.81 19.15
N PHE A 200 -10.10 8.38 19.14
CA PHE A 200 -9.53 9.08 20.27
C PHE A 200 -8.91 10.39 19.78
N ALA A 201 -9.55 11.48 20.17
CA ALA A 201 -9.01 12.82 20.06
C ALA A 201 -9.56 13.66 21.21
N LYS A 202 -8.71 14.44 21.86
CA LYS A 202 -9.05 15.31 22.98
C LYS A 202 -8.61 16.73 22.70
N GLU A 203 -9.37 17.68 23.22
CA GLU A 203 -9.01 19.08 23.31
C GLU A 203 -9.36 19.57 24.71
N ASN A 204 -8.39 20.17 25.39
CA ASN A 204 -8.61 20.75 26.73
C ASN A 204 -9.29 19.78 27.72
N GLY A 205 -8.87 18.51 27.73
CA GLY A 205 -9.40 17.47 28.62
C GLY A 205 -10.68 16.77 28.15
N ALA A 206 -11.36 17.25 27.11
CA ALA A 206 -12.62 16.69 26.61
C ALA A 206 -12.42 15.93 25.29
N LEU A 207 -13.13 14.81 25.12
CA LEU A 207 -13.16 14.08 23.85
C LEU A 207 -13.83 14.92 22.76
N LEU A 208 -13.24 14.93 21.57
CA LEU A 208 -13.79 15.57 20.38
C LEU A 208 -14.88 14.69 19.75
N TYR A 209 -16.01 15.31 19.44
CA TYR A 209 -17.18 14.69 18.77
C TYR A 209 -17.66 15.53 17.56
N ASN A 210 -16.80 16.38 17.02
CA ASN A 210 -17.11 17.25 15.89
C ASN A 210 -16.63 16.69 14.53
N THR A 211 -16.07 15.47 14.54
CA THR A 211 -15.63 14.79 13.31
C THR A 211 -16.79 14.07 12.67
N ARG A 212 -16.85 14.12 11.34
CA ARG A 212 -17.81 13.35 10.55
C ARG A 212 -17.14 12.22 9.80
N PHE A 213 -17.78 11.05 9.84
CA PHE A 213 -17.44 9.90 9.03
C PHE A 213 -18.70 9.34 8.38
N ASP A 214 -18.67 9.15 7.07
CA ASP A 214 -19.83 8.67 6.30
C ASP A 214 -21.12 9.45 6.64
N ASN A 215 -21.02 10.78 6.70
CA ASN A 215 -22.11 11.71 7.08
C ASN A 215 -22.68 11.56 8.50
N ASN A 216 -22.06 10.76 9.36
CA ASN A 216 -22.44 10.59 10.76
C ASN A 216 -21.41 11.28 11.67
N ASP A 217 -21.86 11.90 12.75
CA ASP A 217 -20.96 12.46 13.77
C ASP A 217 -20.34 11.30 14.56
N VAL A 218 -19.03 11.36 14.80
CA VAL A 218 -18.26 10.32 15.49
C VAL A 218 -17.27 10.94 16.47
N PHE A 219 -16.94 10.20 17.53
CA PHE A 219 -15.84 10.57 18.41
C PHE A 219 -14.51 10.42 17.67
N GLY A 220 -13.57 11.32 17.98
CA GLY A 220 -12.21 11.28 17.44
C GLY A 220 -11.93 12.33 16.37
N SER A 221 -10.94 12.05 15.52
CA SER A 221 -10.44 13.00 14.50
C SER A 221 -10.17 12.29 13.18
N ASN A 222 -10.47 12.95 12.06
CA ASN A 222 -10.01 12.51 10.75
C ASN A 222 -8.52 12.82 10.62
N ILE A 223 -7.72 11.76 10.49
CA ILE A 223 -6.27 11.83 10.49
C ILE A 223 -5.72 12.17 9.10
N VAL A 224 -6.48 11.96 8.02
CA VAL A 224 -5.99 12.15 6.64
C VAL A 224 -5.41 13.55 6.40
N PRO A 225 -6.09 14.66 6.77
CA PRO A 225 -5.53 16.00 6.55
C PRO A 225 -4.21 16.23 7.30
N ARG A 226 -4.11 15.69 8.52
CA ARG A 226 -2.93 15.82 9.39
C ARG A 226 -1.75 15.01 8.83
N ASN A 227 -2.02 13.91 8.14
CA ASN A 227 -0.99 13.05 7.57
C ASN A 227 -0.67 13.36 6.09
N SER A 228 -1.32 14.37 5.50
CA SER A 228 -1.16 14.66 4.07
C SER A 228 0.13 15.39 3.72
N TYR A 229 0.76 16.05 4.69
CA TYR A 229 1.95 16.86 4.49
C TYR A 229 2.95 16.64 5.62
N LYS A 230 4.23 16.88 5.33
CA LYS A 230 5.30 16.76 6.32
C LYS A 230 5.11 17.79 7.45
N PRO A 231 5.61 17.51 8.66
CA PRO A 231 5.65 18.49 9.74
C PRO A 231 6.28 19.81 9.30
N GLY A 232 5.62 20.91 9.66
CA GLY A 232 6.07 22.27 9.33
C GLY A 232 5.76 22.75 7.91
N ALA A 233 5.00 21.99 7.11
CA ALA A 233 4.60 22.41 5.77
C ALA A 233 3.79 23.72 5.79
N THR A 234 4.24 24.71 5.02
CA THR A 234 3.56 25.99 4.87
C THR A 234 2.37 25.90 3.90
N ASP A 235 1.48 26.90 3.89
CA ASP A 235 0.39 26.97 2.92
C ASP A 235 0.89 27.02 1.46
N ALA A 236 2.09 27.56 1.22
CA ALA A 236 2.72 27.57 -0.09
C ALA A 236 3.22 26.17 -0.50
N ASP A 237 3.77 25.42 0.45
CA ASP A 237 4.19 24.02 0.24
C ASP A 237 2.98 23.15 -0.13
N LYS A 238 1.85 23.35 0.56
CA LYS A 238 0.60 22.61 0.32
C LYS A 238 -0.03 22.84 -1.05
N GLN A 239 0.31 23.95 -1.71
CA GLN A 239 -0.10 24.25 -3.08
C GLN A 239 0.82 23.63 -4.14
N THR A 240 2.04 23.24 -3.75
CA THR A 240 3.09 22.81 -4.69
C THR A 240 3.34 21.30 -4.62
N TYR A 241 3.33 20.73 -3.42
CA TYR A 241 3.63 19.32 -3.21
C TYR A 241 2.39 18.43 -3.24
N THR A 242 2.54 17.26 -3.84
CA THR A 242 1.51 16.23 -3.83
C THR A 242 1.27 15.73 -2.39
N PRO A 243 0.02 15.62 -1.94
CA PRO A 243 -0.32 15.02 -0.64
C PRO A 243 0.23 13.59 -0.51
N LEU A 244 0.74 13.25 0.67
CA LEU A 244 1.35 11.94 0.96
C LEU A 244 0.31 10.81 1.14
N MET A 245 -0.94 11.17 1.46
CA MET A 245 -2.03 10.22 1.75
C MET A 245 -3.09 10.15 0.64
N PHE A 246 -2.93 10.92 -0.44
CA PHE A 246 -3.95 11.02 -1.50
C PHE A 246 -3.35 11.12 -2.91
N PRO A 247 -3.00 9.99 -3.54
CA PRO A 247 -3.02 8.63 -2.98
C PRO A 247 -1.77 8.31 -2.15
N ILE A 248 -1.87 7.29 -1.30
CA ILE A 248 -0.66 6.57 -0.87
C ILE A 248 -0.10 5.89 -2.12
N PHE A 249 1.15 6.21 -2.46
CA PHE A 249 1.72 5.92 -3.77
C PHE A 249 2.86 4.92 -3.69
N TYR A 250 2.85 3.97 -4.63
CA TYR A 250 3.94 3.02 -4.83
C TYR A 250 4.41 3.10 -6.27
N THR A 251 5.73 3.01 -6.44
CA THR A 251 6.35 2.81 -7.75
C THR A 251 7.29 1.62 -7.71
N VAL A 252 7.19 0.76 -8.73
CA VAL A 252 8.04 -0.41 -8.92
C VAL A 252 9.49 0.04 -9.11
N GLY A 253 10.44 -0.61 -8.42
CA GLY A 253 11.87 -0.36 -8.59
C GLY A 253 12.36 -0.71 -10.00
N GLU A 254 13.42 -0.06 -10.44
CA GLU A 254 14.01 -0.30 -11.76
C GLU A 254 14.39 -1.78 -11.92
N GLY A 255 13.96 -2.40 -13.02
CA GLY A 255 14.22 -3.82 -13.31
C GLY A 255 13.31 -4.82 -12.57
N HIS A 256 12.53 -4.38 -11.56
CA HIS A 256 11.63 -5.27 -10.84
C HIS A 256 10.40 -5.61 -11.67
N LYS A 257 9.94 -6.86 -11.56
CA LYS A 257 8.78 -7.40 -12.30
C LYS A 257 7.61 -7.75 -11.40
N ASP A 258 7.53 -7.10 -10.24
CA ASP A 258 6.54 -7.43 -9.21
C ASP A 258 5.11 -7.13 -9.64
N MET A 259 4.90 -6.24 -10.61
CA MET A 259 3.57 -5.89 -11.14
C MET A 259 3.45 -6.24 -12.64
N THR A 260 4.06 -7.35 -13.07
CA THR A 260 3.85 -7.90 -14.42
C THR A 260 2.58 -8.75 -14.46
N ILE A 261 1.66 -8.42 -15.36
CA ILE A 261 0.52 -9.27 -15.69
C ILE A 261 0.85 -10.04 -16.97
N ARG A 262 0.93 -11.37 -16.85
CA ARG A 262 1.19 -12.31 -17.95
C ARG A 262 0.02 -12.37 -18.93
N PRO A 263 0.28 -12.63 -20.22
CA PRO A 263 -0.79 -12.95 -21.17
C PRO A 263 -1.45 -14.29 -20.78
N GLY A 264 -2.72 -14.45 -21.13
CA GLY A 264 -3.47 -15.69 -20.88
C GLY A 264 -4.61 -15.54 -19.86
N TYR A 265 -5.12 -16.69 -19.42
CA TYR A 265 -6.34 -16.81 -18.61
C TYR A 265 -6.08 -17.19 -17.14
N ASP A 266 -4.80 -17.33 -16.76
CA ASP A 266 -4.44 -17.76 -15.41
C ASP A 266 -4.94 -16.73 -14.39
N PRO A 267 -5.63 -17.18 -13.32
CA PRO A 267 -6.07 -16.30 -12.26
C PRO A 267 -4.86 -15.74 -11.51
N TYR A 268 -4.95 -14.48 -11.11
CA TYR A 268 -3.89 -13.80 -10.39
C TYR A 268 -4.48 -12.88 -9.32
N ILE A 269 -3.65 -12.58 -8.33
CA ILE A 269 -3.98 -11.70 -7.22
C ILE A 269 -3.15 -10.42 -7.38
N ILE A 270 -3.78 -9.26 -7.26
CA ILE A 270 -3.05 -8.02 -6.98
C ILE A 270 -3.13 -7.80 -5.48
N GLU A 271 -1.99 -7.87 -4.80
CA GLU A 271 -1.86 -7.52 -3.39
C GLU A 271 -1.39 -6.07 -3.29
N MET A 272 -2.19 -5.21 -2.64
CA MET A 272 -1.79 -3.87 -2.23
C MET A 272 -1.71 -3.83 -0.71
N ARG A 273 -0.52 -3.60 -0.16
CA ARG A 273 -0.25 -3.62 1.28
C ARG A 273 0.21 -2.27 1.79
N ILE A 274 -0.44 -1.79 2.85
CA ILE A 274 -0.09 -0.58 3.59
C ILE A 274 0.12 -0.89 5.08
N ASN A 275 1.08 -0.25 5.73
CA ASN A 275 1.44 -0.49 7.15
C ASN A 275 0.66 0.42 8.10
N ILE A 276 -0.63 0.16 8.32
CA ILE A 276 -1.44 0.97 9.24
C ILE A 276 -1.47 0.38 10.65
N LYS A 277 -1.76 -0.92 10.79
CA LYS A 277 -2.05 -1.57 12.08
C LYS A 277 -0.95 -1.36 13.11
N GLU A 278 0.30 -1.64 12.72
CA GLU A 278 1.47 -1.52 13.57
C GLU A 278 1.90 -0.07 13.76
N ASN A 279 1.38 0.86 12.97
CA ASN A 279 1.89 2.23 12.86
C ASN A 279 0.96 3.25 13.55
N LEU A 280 0.21 2.86 14.58
CA LEU A 280 -0.70 3.76 15.29
C LEU A 280 -0.03 4.36 16.53
N MET A 281 -0.04 5.70 16.61
CA MET A 281 0.68 6.45 17.64
C MET A 281 -0.17 7.61 18.18
N VAL A 282 0.02 7.95 19.45
CA VAL A 282 -0.56 9.13 20.09
C VAL A 282 0.32 10.33 19.84
N HIS A 283 -0.30 11.40 19.34
CA HIS A 283 0.33 12.67 18.97
C HIS A 283 -0.31 13.84 19.69
N SER A 284 0.42 14.95 19.80
CA SER A 284 -0.13 16.20 20.32
C SER A 284 0.41 17.46 19.66
N TRP A 285 -0.42 18.50 19.64
CA TRP A 285 -0.02 19.83 19.16
C TRP A 285 -0.85 20.91 19.84
N VAL A 286 -0.42 22.16 19.69
CA VAL A 286 -1.18 23.32 20.14
C VAL A 286 -1.99 23.87 18.97
N ASN A 287 -3.32 23.93 19.13
CA ASN A 287 -4.19 24.48 18.11
C ASN A 287 -4.10 26.02 18.04
N TYR A 288 -4.77 26.63 17.06
CA TYR A 288 -4.78 28.09 16.88
C TYR A 288 -5.32 28.87 18.10
N ASN A 289 -6.18 28.25 18.91
CA ASN A 289 -6.74 28.85 20.12
C ASN A 289 -5.83 28.69 21.36
N GLY A 290 -4.64 28.09 21.21
CA GLY A 290 -3.71 27.83 22.31
C GLY A 290 -4.06 26.61 23.16
N TYR A 291 -5.03 25.79 22.75
CA TYR A 291 -5.37 24.56 23.45
C TYR A 291 -4.53 23.39 22.96
N ILE A 292 -4.12 22.54 23.90
CA ILE A 292 -3.49 21.26 23.59
C ILE A 292 -4.55 20.33 23.01
N GLN A 293 -4.24 19.79 21.83
CA GLN A 293 -4.97 18.71 21.21
C GLN A 293 -4.11 17.44 21.27
N THR A 294 -4.73 16.31 21.60
CA THR A 294 -4.10 14.98 21.58
C THR A 294 -4.95 14.08 20.71
N MET A 295 -4.36 13.29 19.82
CA MET A 295 -5.11 12.32 19.01
C MET A 295 -4.30 11.09 18.70
N VAL A 296 -4.96 10.03 18.26
CA VAL A 296 -4.26 8.90 17.64
C VAL A 296 -4.11 9.13 16.15
N GLY A 297 -2.89 9.09 15.63
CA GLY A 297 -2.54 9.21 14.22
C GLY A 297 -1.64 8.08 13.75
N LEU A 298 -0.91 8.32 12.65
CA LEU A 298 0.12 7.41 12.16
C LEU A 298 1.45 7.74 12.83
N SER A 299 2.25 6.74 13.17
CA SER A 299 3.59 6.89 13.75
C SER A 299 4.44 7.78 12.86
N ASP A 300 5.28 8.61 13.46
CA ASP A 300 6.13 9.59 12.78
C ASP A 300 7.55 9.10 12.51
N TRP A 301 7.75 7.77 12.53
CA TRP A 301 9.00 7.07 12.21
C TRP A 301 9.77 7.62 11.00
N ARG A 302 9.08 8.16 10.00
CA ARG A 302 9.68 8.73 8.78
C ARG A 302 9.88 10.25 8.85
N PHE A 303 8.96 10.96 9.49
CA PHE A 303 8.95 12.42 9.58
C PHE A 303 8.58 12.84 11.00
N ASP A 304 9.59 12.81 11.86
CA ASP A 304 9.51 13.25 13.26
C ASP A 304 8.76 14.59 13.38
N HIS A 305 7.71 14.60 14.19
CA HIS A 305 6.93 15.78 14.47
C HIS A 305 7.15 16.19 15.94
N ALA A 306 7.12 17.49 16.20
CA ALA A 306 7.36 18.08 17.51
C ALA A 306 6.34 19.20 17.75
N GLY A 307 5.08 18.81 17.93
CA GLY A 307 3.97 19.75 18.15
C GLY A 307 3.43 20.48 16.91
N GLN A 308 3.79 20.08 15.69
CA GLN A 308 3.17 20.63 14.47
C GLN A 308 1.82 19.95 14.17
N VAL A 309 0.90 20.68 13.54
CA VAL A 309 -0.43 20.14 13.17
C VAL A 309 -0.33 19.07 12.08
N ASP A 310 0.63 19.20 11.16
CA ASP A 310 0.89 18.19 10.13
C ASP A 310 1.91 17.18 10.68
N MET A 311 1.59 15.89 10.58
CA MET A 311 2.33 14.76 11.18
C MET A 311 3.07 13.93 10.12
N GLY A 312 2.87 14.20 8.83
CA GLY A 312 3.45 13.42 7.74
C GLY A 312 2.64 12.20 7.33
N GLY A 313 2.92 11.70 6.11
CA GLY A 313 2.32 10.49 5.55
C GLY A 313 3.26 9.32 5.72
N ASN A 314 3.36 8.82 6.96
CA ASN A 314 4.29 7.79 7.37
C ASN A 314 3.78 6.36 7.05
N VAL A 315 2.82 6.26 6.14
CA VAL A 315 2.37 4.98 5.59
C VAL A 315 3.00 4.80 4.22
N LEU A 316 3.47 3.58 3.99
CA LEU A 316 4.01 3.14 2.71
C LEU A 316 3.03 2.19 2.04
N LEU A 317 3.08 2.15 0.72
CA LEU A 317 2.37 1.16 -0.09
C LEU A 317 3.39 0.24 -0.79
N ARG A 318 3.07 -1.05 -0.84
CA ARG A 318 3.69 -2.01 -1.76
C ARG A 318 2.60 -2.69 -2.56
N SER A 319 2.82 -2.82 -3.86
CA SER A 319 1.92 -3.57 -4.74
C SER A 319 2.68 -4.66 -5.48
N ARG A 320 2.07 -5.84 -5.60
CA ARG A 320 2.60 -6.97 -6.37
C ARG A 320 1.49 -7.83 -6.95
N VAL A 321 1.77 -8.43 -8.11
CA VAL A 321 0.98 -9.45 -8.77
C VAL A 321 1.48 -10.82 -8.32
N ILE A 322 0.56 -11.65 -7.86
CA ILE A 322 0.80 -13.01 -7.41
C ILE A 322 0.08 -13.95 -8.37
N TYR A 323 0.78 -14.97 -8.83
CA TYR A 323 0.20 -16.13 -9.51
C TYR A 323 0.21 -17.33 -8.57
N PRO A 324 -0.89 -17.62 -7.85
CA PRO A 324 -0.91 -18.65 -6.80
C PRO A 324 -0.52 -20.04 -7.32
N GLU A 325 -0.80 -20.34 -8.58
CA GLU A 325 -0.48 -21.62 -9.20
C GLU A 325 1.03 -21.88 -9.29
N TYR A 326 1.83 -20.84 -9.44
CA TYR A 326 3.27 -20.92 -9.70
C TYR A 326 4.11 -20.43 -8.53
N ALA A 327 3.49 -19.86 -7.51
CA ALA A 327 4.22 -19.27 -6.41
C ALA A 327 4.65 -20.33 -5.39
N SER A 328 5.88 -20.21 -4.94
CA SER A 328 6.52 -21.04 -3.92
C SER A 328 6.25 -20.47 -2.52
N SER A 329 6.64 -21.22 -1.49
CA SER A 329 6.62 -20.79 -0.10
C SER A 329 8.02 -20.84 0.49
N LEU A 330 8.33 -19.89 1.37
CA LEU A 330 9.57 -19.84 2.13
C LEU A 330 9.28 -20.21 3.57
N THR A 331 10.04 -21.17 4.07
CA THR A 331 10.12 -21.59 5.46
C THR A 331 11.42 -21.04 6.05
N ILE A 332 11.32 -20.28 7.12
CA ILE A 332 12.45 -19.63 7.79
C ILE A 332 12.63 -20.27 9.16
N THR A 333 13.85 -20.74 9.43
CA THR A 333 14.26 -21.30 10.72
C THR A 333 15.19 -20.36 11.46
N GLY A 334 15.32 -20.56 12.78
CA GLY A 334 16.25 -19.81 13.63
C GLY A 334 15.61 -18.68 14.44
N GLY A 335 14.28 -18.55 14.43
CA GLY A 335 13.55 -17.54 15.23
C GLY A 335 13.32 -17.97 16.68
N THR A 336 13.60 -17.06 17.62
CA THR A 336 13.43 -17.28 19.07
C THR A 336 12.12 -16.76 19.66
N ARG A 337 11.18 -16.33 18.80
CA ARG A 337 9.93 -15.60 19.13
C ARG A 337 10.22 -14.20 19.68
N SER A 338 9.86 -13.19 18.89
CA SER A 338 10.02 -11.78 19.23
C SER A 338 8.87 -10.96 18.66
N LEU A 339 8.35 -10.04 19.48
CA LEU A 339 7.21 -9.18 19.13
C LEU A 339 7.63 -7.86 18.45
N VAL A 340 8.94 -7.63 18.35
CA VAL A 340 9.51 -6.42 17.75
C VAL A 340 10.36 -6.72 16.51
N HIS A 341 10.64 -8.00 16.24
CA HIS A 341 11.42 -8.41 15.07
C HIS A 341 10.54 -8.99 13.96
N TYR A 342 10.95 -8.71 12.72
CA TYR A 342 10.33 -9.22 11.51
C TYR A 342 11.37 -9.88 10.60
N TYR A 343 10.93 -10.95 9.94
CA TYR A 343 11.58 -11.42 8.73
C TYR A 343 11.00 -10.67 7.54
N ALA A 344 11.86 -9.93 6.83
CA ALA A 344 11.50 -9.10 5.69
C ALA A 344 12.23 -9.57 4.44
N LEU A 345 11.45 -9.92 3.43
CA LEU A 345 11.90 -10.42 2.14
C LEU A 345 11.95 -9.28 1.13
N TYR A 346 13.11 -9.07 0.55
CA TYR A 346 13.37 -8.09 -0.49
C TYR A 346 13.93 -8.78 -1.73
N ARG A 347 13.78 -8.15 -2.89
CA ARG A 347 14.53 -8.56 -4.08
C ARG A 347 16.03 -8.39 -3.84
N GLU A 348 16.87 -9.20 -4.49
CA GLU A 348 18.32 -9.11 -4.31
C GLU A 348 18.86 -7.73 -4.70
N GLU A 349 18.24 -7.05 -5.67
CA GLU A 349 18.63 -5.74 -6.17
C GLU A 349 18.11 -4.55 -5.35
N GLU A 350 17.15 -4.76 -4.43
CA GLU A 350 16.56 -3.69 -3.63
C GLU A 350 17.57 -3.06 -2.67
N THR A 351 17.61 -1.73 -2.57
CA THR A 351 18.57 -1.01 -1.72
C THR A 351 17.94 -0.06 -0.72
N ASP A 352 16.70 0.40 -0.98
CA ASP A 352 15.93 1.25 -0.08
C ASP A 352 15.02 0.40 0.80
N PHE A 353 15.52 0.04 1.99
CA PHE A 353 14.83 -0.87 2.91
C PHE A 353 13.93 -0.14 3.92
N VAL A 354 14.08 1.18 4.00
CA VAL A 354 13.41 2.03 5.00
C VAL A 354 12.21 2.73 4.38
N ASN A 355 12.31 3.23 3.14
CA ASN A 355 11.19 3.92 2.49
C ASN A 355 10.36 3.02 1.58
N GLN A 356 10.58 1.70 1.62
CA GLN A 356 9.78 0.72 0.91
C GLN A 356 9.43 -0.44 1.83
N LEU A 357 8.16 -0.84 1.82
CA LEU A 357 7.79 -2.10 2.47
C LEU A 357 8.46 -3.26 1.73
N PRO A 358 8.88 -4.31 2.46
CA PRO A 358 9.42 -5.51 1.86
C PRO A 358 8.43 -6.12 0.86
N LEU A 359 8.93 -6.90 -0.09
CA LEU A 359 8.06 -7.68 -0.98
C LEU A 359 7.07 -8.52 -0.16
N ALA A 360 7.59 -9.18 0.88
CA ALA A 360 6.78 -9.81 1.89
C ALA A 360 7.46 -9.83 3.25
N SER A 361 6.68 -9.89 4.33
CA SER A 361 7.24 -10.03 5.67
C SER A 361 6.34 -10.82 6.61
N THR A 362 6.93 -11.34 7.68
CA THR A 362 6.21 -12.01 8.76
C THR A 362 6.91 -11.73 10.10
N PRO A 363 6.18 -11.59 11.23
CA PRO A 363 6.79 -11.45 12.53
C PRO A 363 7.64 -12.68 12.89
N VAL A 364 8.65 -12.51 13.74
CA VAL A 364 9.51 -13.62 14.18
C VAL A 364 8.78 -14.44 15.24
N LYS A 365 8.21 -15.58 14.84
CA LYS A 365 7.58 -16.57 15.73
C LYS A 365 8.58 -17.67 16.11
N SER A 366 8.27 -18.40 17.19
CA SER A 366 9.06 -19.55 17.61
C SER A 366 9.04 -20.65 16.54
N SER A 367 10.17 -21.35 16.40
CA SER A 367 10.40 -22.48 15.50
C SER A 367 10.40 -22.14 14.01
N THR A 368 9.23 -21.96 13.41
CA THR A 368 9.07 -21.98 11.96
C THR A 368 8.21 -20.82 11.50
N ASN A 369 8.78 -19.98 10.64
CA ASN A 369 8.12 -18.83 10.07
C ASN A 369 7.89 -19.06 8.58
N THR A 370 6.74 -18.64 8.06
CA THR A 370 6.38 -18.93 6.67
C THR A 370 5.96 -17.66 5.95
N ILE A 371 6.57 -17.44 4.79
CA ILE A 371 6.13 -16.43 3.82
C ILE A 371 5.58 -17.16 2.60
N LYS A 372 4.36 -16.79 2.17
CA LYS A 372 3.69 -17.39 1.02
C LYS A 372 3.91 -16.55 -0.23
N TYR A 373 3.59 -17.16 -1.37
CA TYR A 373 3.50 -16.50 -2.66
C TYR A 373 4.80 -15.84 -3.13
N ILE A 374 5.88 -16.60 -3.13
CA ILE A 374 7.18 -16.14 -3.63
C ILE A 374 7.40 -16.67 -5.05
N HIS A 375 7.66 -15.76 -5.97
CA HIS A 375 7.97 -16.10 -7.36
C HIS A 375 9.43 -16.48 -7.54
N SER A 376 9.80 -16.90 -8.75
CA SER A 376 11.20 -17.12 -9.08
C SER A 376 12.01 -15.82 -9.01
N GLY A 377 13.30 -15.97 -8.71
CA GLY A 377 14.25 -14.86 -8.61
C GLY A 377 15.22 -15.01 -7.45
N ASN A 378 16.10 -14.02 -7.32
CA ASN A 378 17.01 -13.91 -6.20
C ASN A 378 16.46 -12.96 -5.15
N TYR A 379 16.71 -13.28 -3.89
CA TYR A 379 16.14 -12.59 -2.76
C TYR A 379 17.16 -12.34 -1.65
N ARG A 380 16.92 -11.26 -0.93
CA ARG A 380 17.52 -10.96 0.37
C ARG A 380 16.47 -11.14 1.46
N LEU A 381 16.76 -12.02 2.41
CA LEU A 381 15.96 -12.16 3.62
C LEU A 381 16.66 -11.43 4.76
N ARG A 382 15.96 -10.50 5.40
CA ARG A 382 16.48 -9.68 6.49
C ARG A 382 15.71 -9.95 7.78
N CYS A 383 16.44 -10.02 8.88
CA CYS A 383 15.93 -9.85 10.23
C CYS A 383 16.04 -8.35 10.55
N ILE A 384 14.91 -7.72 10.77
CA ILE A 384 14.79 -6.30 11.10
C ILE A 384 14.00 -6.14 12.40
N THR A 385 14.16 -5.03 13.10
CA THR A 385 13.49 -4.77 14.37
C THR A 385 13.01 -3.33 14.47
N ASP A 386 11.92 -3.16 15.21
CA ASP A 386 11.48 -1.91 15.82
C ASP A 386 12.21 -1.79 17.17
N ALA A 387 13.14 -0.85 17.33
CA ALA A 387 14.03 -0.86 18.50
C ALA A 387 14.50 0.52 19.00
N ASN A 388 14.69 1.50 18.12
CA ASN A 388 15.06 2.85 18.56
C ASN A 388 14.80 3.92 17.47
N PRO A 389 13.73 4.73 17.59
CA PRO A 389 12.68 4.65 18.62
C PRO A 389 11.83 3.37 18.49
N VAL A 390 11.00 3.10 19.50
CA VAL A 390 10.00 2.03 19.43
C VAL A 390 8.67 2.67 19.03
N ASP A 391 8.39 2.67 17.73
CA ASP A 391 7.31 3.46 17.13
C ASP A 391 6.38 2.65 16.21
N GLY A 392 6.60 1.33 16.13
CA GLY A 392 5.79 0.41 15.37
C GLY A 392 6.20 0.23 13.91
N TYR A 393 7.22 0.94 13.43
CA TYR A 393 7.87 0.61 12.17
C TYR A 393 9.16 -0.20 12.45
N PRO A 394 9.41 -1.31 11.74
CA PRO A 394 10.67 -2.03 11.86
C PRO A 394 11.62 -1.60 10.74
N GLU A 395 12.60 -0.76 11.06
CA GLU A 395 13.62 -0.26 10.12
C GLU A 395 15.06 -0.59 10.55
N THR A 396 15.27 -1.05 11.79
CA THR A 396 16.61 -1.35 12.28
C THR A 396 17.09 -2.70 11.78
N PHE A 397 18.19 -2.70 11.02
CA PHE A 397 18.82 -3.91 10.51
C PHE A 397 19.49 -4.73 11.62
N VAL A 398 19.25 -6.05 11.62
CA VAL A 398 19.90 -6.98 12.54
C VAL A 398 20.84 -7.91 11.77
N ARG A 399 20.30 -8.70 10.82
CA ARG A 399 21.03 -9.72 10.04
C ARG A 399 20.38 -9.95 8.68
N GLU A 400 21.13 -10.54 7.75
CA GLU A 400 20.60 -10.98 6.46
C GLU A 400 21.21 -12.29 5.97
N THR A 401 20.51 -12.89 5.01
CA THR A 401 21.00 -13.97 4.16
C THR A 401 20.41 -13.82 2.76
N THR A 402 21.01 -14.48 1.78
CA THR A 402 20.53 -14.49 0.39
C THR A 402 20.15 -15.89 -0.03
N PHE A 403 19.18 -15.99 -0.95
CA PHE A 403 18.76 -17.25 -1.53
C PHE A 403 18.10 -17.03 -2.89
N SER A 404 17.97 -18.11 -3.66
CA SER A 404 17.33 -18.08 -4.97
C SER A 404 16.14 -19.03 -5.01
N VAL A 405 15.10 -18.62 -5.73
CA VAL A 405 13.93 -19.42 -6.04
C VAL A 405 13.96 -19.75 -7.53
N SER A 406 13.99 -21.04 -7.82
CA SER A 406 13.94 -21.54 -9.20
C SER A 406 12.55 -21.32 -9.83
N GLU A 407 12.45 -21.47 -11.15
CA GLU A 407 11.15 -21.40 -11.86
C GLU A 407 10.26 -22.63 -11.63
N ASP A 408 10.73 -23.63 -10.89
CA ASP A 408 9.96 -24.83 -10.59
C ASP A 408 8.70 -24.50 -9.79
N PHE A 409 7.61 -25.17 -10.14
CA PHE A 409 6.30 -24.88 -9.59
C PHE A 409 6.17 -25.29 -8.10
N ARG A 410 5.70 -24.36 -7.27
CA ARG A 410 5.24 -24.58 -5.89
C ARG A 410 6.27 -25.24 -4.97
N GLN A 411 7.51 -24.77 -5.01
CA GLN A 411 8.54 -25.27 -4.10
C GLN A 411 8.27 -24.81 -2.65
N GLN A 412 8.72 -25.62 -1.70
CA GLN A 412 8.93 -25.19 -0.31
C GLN A 412 10.42 -25.00 -0.10
N ILE A 413 10.83 -23.76 0.06
CA ILE A 413 12.24 -23.38 0.24
C ILE A 413 12.48 -23.24 1.73
N SER A 414 13.60 -23.77 2.22
CA SER A 414 14.01 -23.60 3.62
C SER A 414 15.25 -22.73 3.68
N VAL A 415 15.20 -21.68 4.49
CA VAL A 415 16.33 -20.77 4.73
C VAL A 415 16.53 -20.64 6.23
N ASP A 416 17.78 -20.74 6.66
CA ASP A 416 18.14 -20.47 8.04
C ASP A 416 18.59 -19.02 8.19
N LEU A 417 17.97 -18.30 9.13
CA LEU A 417 18.35 -16.95 9.50
C LEU A 417 18.01 -16.74 10.98
N THR A 418 19.02 -16.81 11.83
CA THR A 418 18.84 -16.52 13.25
C THR A 418 18.38 -15.08 13.45
N CYS A 419 17.25 -14.91 14.12
CA CYS A 419 16.68 -13.62 14.50
C CYS A 419 16.24 -13.69 15.97
N PRO A 420 16.60 -12.69 16.81
CA PRO A 420 16.33 -12.69 18.25
C PRO A 420 14.87 -12.92 18.65
#